data_AF-A0A8E0IHW9-F1
#
_entry.id   AF-A0A8E0IHW9-F1
#
_cell.length_a   1.000
_cell.length_b   1.000
_cell.length_c   1.000
_cell.angle_alpha   90.00
_cell.angle_beta   90.00
_cell.angle_gamma   90.00
#
_symmetry.space_group_name_H-M   'P 1'
#
loop_
_entity.id
_entity.type
_entity.pdbx_description
1 polymer ?
#
loop_
_entity_poly.entity_id
_entity_poly.type
_entity_poly.pdbx_seq_one_letter_code
_entity_poly.pdbx_strand_id
1 'polypeptide(L)' 'GQKREVGYESGESANPTELQPGSYVKATVSEKRVIKGPEVVNKNAIPASVLSKLE' A
#
# COMPACT_ATOMS: atom_id res chain seq x y z
N GLY A 1 -2.85 -3.82 -13.42
CA GLY A 1 -3.23 -4.27 -12.07
C GLY A 1 -4.68 -4.71 -12.01
N GLN A 2 -4.99 -5.70 -11.15
CA GLN A 2 -6.33 -6.13 -10.75
C GLN A 2 -6.72 -5.36 -9.47
N LYS A 3 -7.94 -4.83 -9.39
CA LYS A 3 -8.46 -4.16 -8.17
C LYS A 3 -8.84 -5.22 -7.12
N ARG A 4 -8.45 -5.02 -5.86
CA ARG A 4 -8.85 -5.86 -4.72
C ARG A 4 -9.05 -4.98 -3.49
N GLU A 5 -10.08 -5.28 -2.71
CA GLU A 5 -10.33 -4.66 -1.41
C GLU A 5 -9.82 -5.60 -0.32
N VAL A 6 -8.96 -5.10 0.56
CA VAL A 6 -8.43 -5.83 1.70
C VAL A 6 -8.39 -4.92 2.92
N GLY A 7 -8.85 -5.43 4.06
CA GLY A 7 -8.67 -4.76 5.34
C GLY A 7 -7.19 -4.77 5.75
N TYR A 8 -6.70 -3.63 6.21
CA TYR A 8 -5.39 -3.50 6.81
C TYR A 8 -5.51 -2.72 8.11
N GLU A 9 -4.94 -3.28 9.17
CA GLU A 9 -4.74 -2.61 10.46
C GLU A 9 -3.24 -2.62 10.75
N SER A 10 -2.67 -1.46 11.10
CA SER A 10 -1.29 -1.41 11.58
C SER A 10 -1.21 -2.10 12.93
N GLY A 11 -0.31 -3.06 13.09
CA GLY A 11 -0.04 -3.64 14.39
C GLY A 11 0.37 -2.56 15.40
N GLU A 12 0.01 -2.74 16.67
CA GLU A 12 0.41 -1.83 17.74
C GLU A 12 1.94 -1.67 17.75
N SER A 13 2.40 -0.48 17.37
CA SER A 13 3.81 -0.08 17.39
C SER A 13 3.95 1.07 18.36
N ALA A 14 5.03 1.08 19.15
CA ALA A 14 5.33 2.19 20.06
C ALA A 14 5.53 3.52 19.32
N ASN A 15 5.82 3.48 18.01
CA ASN A 15 5.90 4.65 17.12
C ASN A 15 5.30 4.28 15.75
N PRO A 16 3.97 4.37 15.57
CA PRO A 16 3.36 4.09 14.28
C PRO A 16 3.76 5.19 13.29
N THR A 17 4.20 4.78 12.09
CA THR A 17 4.43 5.74 11.01
C THR A 17 3.10 6.08 10.36
N GLU A 18 2.63 7.31 10.56
CA GLU A 18 1.39 7.78 9.94
C GLU A 18 1.53 7.81 8.41
N LEU A 19 0.51 7.31 7.73
CA LEU A 19 0.45 7.41 6.27
C LEU A 19 -0.09 8.79 5.90
N GLN A 20 0.65 9.49 5.04
CA GLN A 20 0.21 10.79 4.55
C GLN A 20 -0.85 10.62 3.44
N PRO A 21 -2.00 11.31 3.54
CA PRO A 21 -3.01 11.31 2.48
C PRO A 21 -2.41 11.69 1.12
N GLY A 22 -2.81 10.96 0.07
CA GLY A 22 -2.28 11.17 -1.29
C GLY A 22 -0.92 10.52 -1.57
N SER A 23 -0.30 9.86 -0.57
CA SER A 23 0.92 9.09 -0.79
C SER A 23 0.63 7.73 -1.41
N TYR A 24 1.58 7.23 -2.21
CA TYR A 24 1.52 5.87 -2.72
C TYR A 24 2.23 4.92 -1.76
N VAL A 25 1.61 3.77 -1.53
CA VAL A 25 2.14 2.72 -0.66
C VAL A 25 2.21 1.39 -1.40
N LYS A 26 3.21 0.59 -1.03
CA LYS A 26 3.35 -0.79 -1.47
C LYS A 26 3.12 -1.72 -0.29
N ALA A 27 2.24 -2.69 -0.49
CA ALA A 27 1.99 -3.77 0.46
C ALA A 27 2.06 -5.12 -0.26
N THR A 28 2.57 -6.12 0.43
CA THR A 28 2.49 -7.51 -0.04
C THR A 28 1.25 -8.13 0.55
N VAL A 29 0.36 -8.62 -0.29
CA VAL A 29 -0.95 -9.14 0.10
C VAL A 29 -1.01 -10.62 -0.28
N SER A 30 -1.30 -11.48 0.69
CA SER A 30 -1.67 -12.88 0.45
C SER A 30 -3.15 -12.95 0.04
N GLU A 31 -3.69 -14.14 -0.18
CA GLU A 31 -5.03 -14.34 -0.74
C GLU A 31 -6.16 -13.63 0.05
N LYS A 32 -5.97 -13.42 1.36
CA LYS A 32 -6.99 -12.83 2.26
C LYS A 32 -6.52 -11.66 3.12
N ARG A 33 -5.20 -11.39 3.21
CA ARG A 33 -4.64 -10.45 4.20
C ARG A 33 -3.31 -9.88 3.75
N VAL A 34 -3.00 -8.68 4.22
CA VAL A 34 -1.67 -8.08 4.07
C VAL A 34 -0.66 -8.90 4.88
N ILE A 35 0.45 -9.27 4.26
CA ILE A 35 1.53 -10.04 4.89
C ILE A 35 2.80 -9.20 5.10
N LYS A 36 2.91 -8.04 4.43
CA LYS A 36 4.01 -7.09 4.62
C LYS A 36 3.61 -5.68 4.18
N GLY A 37 4.10 -4.67 4.91
CA GLY A 37 3.86 -3.25 4.63
C GLY A 37 2.72 -2.66 5.48
N PRO A 38 2.24 -1.44 5.17
CA PRO A 38 2.51 -0.62 3.99
C PRO A 38 3.84 0.13 4.06
N GLU A 39 4.57 0.12 2.95
CA GLU A 39 5.81 0.89 2.77
C GLU A 39 5.53 2.06 1.81
N VAL A 40 5.91 3.28 2.19
CA VAL A 40 5.77 4.46 1.32
C VAL A 40 6.69 4.31 0.12
N VAL A 41 6.13 4.52 -1.08
CA VAL A 41 6.88 4.45 -2.35
C VAL A 41 6.69 5.71 -3.17
N ASN A 42 7.72 6.07 -3.93
CA ASN A 42 7.65 7.19 -4.86
C ASN A 42 6.80 6.83 -6.10
N LYS A 43 6.12 7.84 -6.65
CA LYS A 43 5.33 7.72 -7.90
C LYS A 43 6.14 7.08 -9.04
N ASN A 44 7.43 7.42 -9.15
CA ASN A 44 8.35 6.89 -10.16
C ASN A 44 8.71 5.41 -9.98
N ALA A 45 8.53 4.85 -8.78
CA ALA A 45 8.78 3.44 -8.50
C ALA A 45 7.56 2.54 -8.82
N ILE A 46 6.43 3.14 -9.20
CA ILE A 46 5.19 2.44 -9.53
C ILE A 46 5.18 2.16 -11.03
N PRO A 47 4.96 0.90 -11.46
CA PRO A 47 4.80 0.59 -12.87
C PRO A 47 3.68 1.43 -13.51
N ALA A 48 3.93 1.98 -14.70
CA ALA A 48 2.97 2.87 -15.39
C ALA A 48 1.57 2.25 -15.54
N SER A 49 1.49 0.93 -15.77
CA SER A 49 0.22 0.18 -15.89
C SER A 49 -0.60 0.08 -14.59
N VAL A 50 0.01 0.38 -13.44
CA VAL A 50 -0.65 0.48 -12.14
C VAL A 50 -0.99 1.94 -11.85
N LEU A 51 -0.08 2.86 -12.18
CA LEU A 51 -0.26 4.29 -12.00
C LEU A 51 -1.49 4.82 -12.76
N SER A 52 -1.66 4.43 -14.03
CA SER A 52 -2.83 4.80 -14.85
C SER A 52 -4.16 4.21 -14.36
N LYS A 53 -4.17 3.38 -13.31
CA LYS A 53 -5.40 2.85 -12.68
C LYS A 53 -5.66 3.46 -11.31
N LEU A 54 -4.71 4.25 -10.80
CA LEU A 54 -4.78 4.96 -9.52
C LEU A 54 -5.17 6.43 -9.70
N GLU A 55 -4.88 6.99 -10.88
CA GLU A 55 -5.47 8.23 -11.42
C GLU A 55 -6.86 7.95 -12.03
#